data_AF-A0A2M7QY39-F1
#
_entry.id   AF-A0A2M7QY39-F1
#
_cell.length_a   1.000
_cell.length_b   1.000
_cell.length_c   1.000
_cell.angle_alpha   90.00
_cell.angle_beta   90.00
_cell.angle_gamma   90.00
#
_symmetry.space_group_name_H-M   'P 1'
#
loop_
_entity.id
_entity.type
_entity.pdbx_description
1 polymer ?
#
loop_
_entity_poly.entity_id
_entity_poly.type
_entity_poly.pdbx_seq_one_letter_code
_entity_poly.pdbx_strand_id
1 'polypeptide(L)'
;TEALANFEDTHRTCNLILGVGDSKNSMVNAIEYSGYTLTAYSDQDLLPQNETWHPVIEDVVYNAMDWNCPNYDTVMADQLNKYHGNIDEEVSVRNILPTVQSGDLHIALYDLTEMNMHVSFCRKSDAPETEPHYAYERQFTRLHMNDLFAEPA
;
A
#
# COMPACT_ATOMS: atom_id res chain seq x y z
N THR A 1 15.15 -5.19 9.41
CA THR A 1 15.65 -5.90 10.62
C THR A 1 15.44 -5.12 11.91
N GLU A 2 15.69 -3.81 11.97
CA GLU A 2 15.43 -3.01 13.17
C GLU A 2 13.93 -2.85 13.50
N ALA A 3 13.10 -2.51 12.50
CA ALA A 3 11.65 -2.36 12.70
C ALA A 3 10.99 -3.64 13.25
N LEU A 4 11.37 -4.81 12.73
CA LEU A 4 10.86 -6.10 13.20
C LEU A 4 11.26 -6.39 14.65
N ALA A 5 12.51 -6.09 15.02
CA ALA A 5 12.96 -6.25 16.41
C ALA A 5 12.15 -5.36 17.37
N ASN A 6 11.84 -4.12 16.97
CA ASN A 6 11.00 -3.23 17.77
C ASN A 6 9.57 -3.77 17.93
N PHE A 7 9.02 -4.44 16.91
CA PHE A 7 7.68 -5.02 17.01
C PHE A 7 7.62 -6.18 18.01
N GLU A 8 8.66 -7.00 18.11
CA GLU A 8 8.73 -8.14 19.05
C GLU A 8 8.58 -7.68 20.50
N ASP A 9 9.29 -6.62 20.88
CA ASP A 9 9.33 -6.10 22.25
C ASP A 9 8.13 -5.21 22.62
N THR A 10 7.33 -4.81 21.63
CA THR A 10 6.21 -3.87 21.84
C THR A 10 5.00 -4.58 22.45
N HIS A 11 4.35 -3.94 23.43
CA HIS A 11 3.05 -4.40 23.93
C HIS A 11 1.93 -4.11 22.90
N ARG A 12 1.44 -5.15 22.24
CA ARG A 12 0.49 -5.05 21.12
C ARG A 12 -0.96 -5.21 21.61
N THR A 13 -1.81 -4.22 21.35
CA THR A 13 -3.21 -4.20 21.84
C THR A 13 -4.26 -4.27 20.73
N CYS A 14 -3.85 -4.14 19.47
CA CYS A 14 -4.73 -4.08 18.30
C CYS A 14 -4.32 -5.12 17.26
N ASN A 15 -5.27 -5.53 16.43
CA ASN A 15 -5.03 -6.40 15.29
C ASN A 15 -4.84 -5.52 14.06
N LEU A 16 -3.69 -5.63 13.40
CA LEU A 16 -3.30 -4.82 12.25
C LEU A 16 -2.61 -5.69 11.22
N ILE A 17 -2.67 -5.25 9.96
CA ILE A 17 -1.71 -5.63 8.93
C ILE A 17 -0.75 -4.45 8.78
N LEU A 18 0.55 -4.71 8.93
CA LEU A 18 1.59 -3.71 8.76
C LEU A 18 2.45 -4.06 7.54
N GLY A 19 2.93 -3.05 6.82
CA GLY A 19 3.93 -3.21 5.77
C GLY A 19 5.25 -2.55 6.18
N VAL A 20 6.37 -3.22 5.96
CA VAL A 20 7.72 -2.66 6.15
C VAL A 20 8.51 -2.85 4.87
N GLY A 21 8.82 -1.73 4.21
CA GLY A 21 9.73 -1.67 3.07
C GLY A 21 11.13 -1.22 3.48
N ASP A 22 12.16 -1.81 2.86
CA ASP A 22 13.56 -1.42 3.02
C ASP A 22 14.21 -1.27 1.64
N SER A 23 14.47 -0.03 1.23
CA SER A 23 15.08 0.28 -0.06
C SER A 23 16.55 -0.12 -0.17
N LYS A 24 17.27 -0.29 0.95
CA LYS A 24 18.68 -0.70 0.91
C LYS A 24 18.83 -2.16 0.53
N ASN A 25 17.85 -2.97 0.91
CA ASN A 25 17.83 -4.41 0.67
C ASN A 25 16.82 -4.81 -0.41
N SER A 26 16.09 -3.86 -1.00
CA SER A 26 15.02 -4.09 -1.96
C SER A 26 13.99 -5.12 -1.47
N MET A 27 13.56 -4.98 -0.21
CA MET A 27 12.62 -5.91 0.40
C MET A 27 11.36 -5.18 0.87
N VAL A 28 10.24 -5.88 0.80
CA VAL A 28 9.01 -5.52 1.51
C VAL A 28 8.48 -6.76 2.21
N ASN A 29 8.09 -6.61 3.47
CA ASN A 29 7.36 -7.63 4.21
C ASN A 29 6.04 -7.03 4.68
N ALA A 30 4.98 -7.82 4.59
CA ALA A 30 3.77 -7.55 5.35
C ALA A 30 3.78 -8.38 6.63
N ILE A 31 3.01 -7.95 7.62
CA ILE A 31 3.10 -8.45 8.98
C ILE A 31 1.69 -8.59 9.54
N GLU A 32 1.31 -9.81 9.90
CA GLU A 32 0.17 -10.06 10.76
C GLU A 32 0.56 -9.66 12.19
N TYR A 33 -0.06 -8.60 12.70
CA TYR A 33 0.30 -7.98 13.97
C TYR A 33 -0.89 -8.02 14.93
N SER A 34 -0.72 -8.66 16.10
CA SER A 34 -1.72 -8.67 17.16
C SER A 34 -1.12 -8.85 18.56
N GLY A 35 -1.96 -8.85 19.59
CA GLY A 35 -1.56 -9.21 20.96
C GLY A 35 -1.06 -10.65 21.13
N TYR A 36 -1.29 -11.52 20.14
CA TYR A 36 -0.95 -12.95 20.20
C TYR A 36 -0.03 -13.40 19.06
N THR A 37 0.02 -12.65 17.95
CA THR A 37 0.72 -13.02 16.72
C THR A 37 1.62 -11.89 16.26
N LEU A 38 2.79 -12.26 15.75
CA LEU A 38 3.67 -11.40 14.98
C LEU A 38 4.29 -12.26 13.88
N THR A 39 3.68 -12.27 12.71
CA THR A 39 4.12 -13.11 11.59
C THR A 39 4.43 -12.22 10.40
N ALA A 40 5.72 -12.07 10.09
CA ALA A 40 6.14 -11.45 8.84
C ALA A 40 6.01 -12.44 7.69
N TYR A 41 5.59 -11.95 6.53
CA TYR A 41 5.49 -12.68 5.28
C TYR A 41 5.92 -11.81 4.11
N SER A 42 6.32 -12.48 3.04
CA SER A 42 6.92 -11.96 1.83
C SER A 42 6.09 -12.36 0.60
N ASP A 43 6.66 -12.15 -0.59
CA ASP A 43 6.10 -12.58 -1.86
C ASP A 43 6.13 -14.11 -2.01
N GLN A 44 6.93 -14.83 -1.23
CA GLN A 44 7.03 -16.30 -1.30
C GLN A 44 6.05 -17.04 -0.39
N ASP A 45 5.59 -16.38 0.67
CA ASP A 45 4.78 -16.94 1.75
C ASP A 45 3.61 -16.03 2.12
N LEU A 46 3.02 -15.38 1.11
CA LEU A 46 1.93 -14.42 1.22
C LEU A 46 0.76 -14.95 2.07
N LEU A 47 0.20 -14.10 2.94
CA LEU A 47 -0.95 -14.45 3.79
C LEU A 47 -2.13 -13.49 3.57
N PRO A 48 -3.38 -14.00 3.50
CA PRO A 48 -3.75 -15.42 3.37
C PRO A 48 -3.45 -15.95 1.97
N GLN A 49 -2.77 -17.09 1.81
CA GLN A 49 -2.54 -17.64 0.48
C GLN A 49 -3.83 -18.20 -0.12
N ASN A 50 -4.26 -17.66 -1.26
CA ASN A 50 -5.37 -18.22 -2.03
C ASN A 50 -5.21 -18.03 -3.53
N GLU A 51 -5.06 -19.14 -4.26
CA GLU A 51 -4.82 -19.13 -5.71
C GLU A 51 -5.93 -18.51 -6.58
N THR A 52 -7.11 -18.24 -6.02
CA THR A 52 -8.25 -17.69 -6.79
C THR A 52 -8.48 -16.20 -6.56
N TRP A 53 -8.19 -15.68 -5.37
CA TRP A 53 -8.49 -14.28 -5.03
C TRP A 53 -7.36 -13.54 -4.31
N HIS A 54 -6.31 -14.24 -3.86
CA HIS A 54 -5.10 -13.65 -3.28
C HIS A 54 -3.87 -14.52 -3.62
N PRO A 55 -3.57 -14.71 -4.93
CA PRO A 55 -2.44 -15.53 -5.37
C PRO A 55 -1.11 -14.86 -5.05
N VAL A 56 -0.08 -15.69 -4.91
CA VAL A 56 1.31 -15.23 -4.88
C VAL A 56 1.68 -14.64 -6.25
N ILE A 57 2.33 -13.47 -6.23
CA ILE A 57 2.89 -12.79 -7.40
C ILE A 57 4.37 -12.54 -7.08
N GLU A 58 5.27 -13.00 -7.96
CA GLU A 58 6.72 -12.84 -7.78
C GLU A 58 7.07 -11.36 -7.53
N ASP A 59 7.94 -11.06 -6.57
CA ASP A 59 8.38 -9.72 -6.19
C ASP A 59 7.25 -8.77 -5.69
N VAL A 60 6.07 -9.29 -5.31
CA VAL A 60 4.93 -8.47 -4.88
C VAL A 60 4.31 -8.99 -3.59
N VAL A 61 4.23 -8.10 -2.60
CA VAL A 61 3.45 -8.29 -1.37
C VAL A 61 2.30 -7.28 -1.36
N TYR A 62 1.09 -7.76 -1.12
CA TYR A 62 -0.11 -6.91 -1.13
C TYR A 62 -1.15 -7.39 -0.14
N ASN A 63 -1.98 -6.45 0.31
CA ASN A 63 -3.20 -6.68 1.06
C ASN A 63 -4.19 -5.57 0.71
N ALA A 64 -5.39 -5.93 0.29
CA ALA A 64 -6.45 -4.96 0.00
C ALA A 64 -7.29 -4.64 1.26
N MET A 65 -8.34 -3.83 1.08
CA MET A 65 -9.12 -3.24 2.18
C MET A 65 -9.85 -4.26 3.06
N ASP A 66 -10.50 -5.27 2.47
CA ASP A 66 -11.29 -6.27 3.21
C ASP A 66 -11.32 -7.60 2.45
N TRP A 67 -10.17 -8.28 2.47
CA TRP A 67 -9.88 -9.55 1.79
C TRP A 67 -10.69 -9.77 0.50
N ASN A 68 -11.59 -10.77 0.53
CA ASN A 68 -12.56 -11.08 -0.51
C ASN A 68 -14.01 -10.78 -0.08
N CYS A 69 -14.20 -9.86 0.88
CA CYS A 69 -15.51 -9.44 1.37
C CYS A 69 -15.61 -7.91 1.46
N PRO A 70 -15.66 -7.16 0.35
CA PRO A 70 -15.91 -7.58 -1.04
C PRO A 70 -14.62 -7.94 -1.80
N ASN A 71 -14.69 -8.15 -3.12
CA ASN A 71 -13.60 -8.72 -3.94
C ASN A 71 -12.35 -7.81 -4.12
N TYR A 72 -11.96 -6.99 -3.13
CA TYR A 72 -10.85 -6.04 -3.25
C TYR A 72 -9.51 -6.74 -3.51
N ASP A 73 -9.20 -7.84 -2.81
CA ASP A 73 -7.95 -8.59 -3.07
C ASP A 73 -7.94 -9.18 -4.48
N THR A 74 -9.07 -9.66 -4.97
CA THR A 74 -9.17 -10.17 -6.35
C THR A 74 -8.86 -9.07 -7.35
N VAL A 75 -9.47 -7.89 -7.19
CA VAL A 75 -9.24 -6.75 -8.10
C VAL A 75 -7.81 -6.23 -7.98
N MET A 76 -7.24 -6.22 -6.78
CA MET A 76 -5.85 -5.83 -6.54
C MET A 76 -4.89 -6.81 -7.21
N ALA A 77 -5.07 -8.11 -7.00
CA ALA A 77 -4.29 -9.17 -7.65
C ALA A 77 -4.38 -9.08 -9.18
N ASP A 78 -5.57 -8.84 -9.73
CA ASP A 78 -5.77 -8.69 -11.18
C ASP A 78 -4.99 -7.49 -11.73
N GLN A 79 -5.03 -6.34 -11.04
CA GLN A 79 -4.28 -5.16 -11.48
C GLN A 79 -2.77 -5.35 -11.33
N LEU A 80 -2.31 -5.94 -10.22
CA LEU A 80 -0.89 -6.20 -9.98
C LEU A 80 -0.33 -7.19 -11.01
N ASN A 81 -1.05 -8.28 -11.30
CA ASN A 81 -0.67 -9.22 -12.36
C ASN A 81 -0.67 -8.57 -13.74
N LYS A 82 -1.69 -7.76 -14.05
CA LYS A 82 -1.81 -7.08 -15.36
C LYS A 82 -0.59 -6.18 -15.66
N TYR A 83 -0.04 -5.52 -14.65
CA TYR A 83 1.09 -4.61 -14.79
C TYR A 83 2.41 -5.19 -14.25
N HIS A 84 2.46 -6.48 -13.91
CA HIS A 84 3.63 -7.12 -13.32
C HIS A 84 4.88 -6.92 -14.19
N GLY A 85 6.01 -6.60 -13.55
CA GLY A 85 7.25 -6.19 -14.22
C GLY A 85 7.26 -4.77 -14.81
N ASN A 86 6.14 -4.04 -14.77
CA ASN A 86 6.01 -2.66 -15.26
C ASN A 86 5.24 -1.76 -14.26
N ILE A 87 5.25 -2.10 -12.98
CA ILE A 87 4.63 -1.29 -11.93
C ILE A 87 5.57 -0.14 -11.59
N ASP A 88 5.12 1.09 -11.85
CA ASP A 88 5.77 2.31 -11.43
C ASP A 88 4.77 3.27 -10.76
N GLU A 89 5.24 4.46 -10.37
CA GLU A 89 4.42 5.49 -9.75
C GLU A 89 3.23 5.92 -10.65
N GLU A 90 3.41 6.00 -11.97
CA GLU A 90 2.38 6.45 -12.90
C GLU A 90 1.28 5.39 -13.08
N VAL A 91 1.67 4.14 -13.34
CA VAL A 91 0.77 2.99 -13.43
C VAL A 91 -0.02 2.82 -12.13
N SER A 92 0.64 2.99 -10.99
CA SER A 92 0.01 2.84 -9.68
C SER A 92 -1.09 3.88 -9.47
N VAL A 93 -0.82 5.17 -9.70
CA VAL A 93 -1.79 6.25 -9.45
C VAL A 93 -2.86 6.38 -10.54
N ARG A 94 -2.57 5.97 -11.79
CA ARG A 94 -3.53 6.11 -12.90
C ARG A 94 -4.38 4.88 -13.13
N ASN A 95 -3.87 3.69 -12.79
CA ASN A 95 -4.53 2.44 -13.14
C ASN A 95 -4.85 1.57 -11.93
N ILE A 96 -3.85 1.27 -11.10
CA ILE A 96 -4.04 0.29 -10.02
C ILE A 96 -4.97 0.85 -8.94
N LEU A 97 -4.57 1.93 -8.26
CA LEU A 97 -5.27 2.46 -7.10
C LEU A 97 -6.72 2.90 -7.42
N PRO A 98 -7.00 3.62 -8.54
CA PRO A 98 -8.37 3.98 -8.92
C PRO A 98 -9.26 2.78 -9.26
N THR A 99 -8.69 1.71 -9.84
CA THR A 99 -9.46 0.50 -10.21
C THR A 99 -9.79 -0.35 -8.99
N VAL A 100 -8.84 -0.49 -8.06
CA VAL A 100 -9.04 -1.23 -6.81
C VAL A 100 -9.97 -0.45 -5.87
N GLN A 101 -10.08 0.87 -6.04
CA GLN A 101 -10.85 1.76 -5.16
C GLN A 101 -10.34 1.70 -3.71
N SER A 102 -9.01 1.54 -3.55
CA SER A 102 -8.37 1.48 -2.24
C SER A 102 -8.04 2.89 -1.75
N GLY A 103 -8.51 3.23 -0.54
CA GLY A 103 -8.24 4.50 0.13
C GLY A 103 -9.30 5.57 -0.16
N ASP A 104 -10.40 5.54 0.59
CA ASP A 104 -11.47 6.53 0.51
C ASP A 104 -11.02 7.91 0.96
N LEU A 105 -10.38 7.95 2.14
CA LEU A 105 -10.01 9.20 2.83
C LEU A 105 -8.69 9.78 2.33
N HIS A 106 -7.67 8.93 2.20
CA HIS A 106 -6.30 9.34 1.95
C HIS A 106 -5.53 8.19 1.32
N ILE A 107 -4.69 8.50 0.35
CA ILE A 107 -3.79 7.55 -0.29
C ILE A 107 -2.40 8.16 -0.30
N ALA A 108 -1.42 7.34 0.09
CA ALA A 108 -0.01 7.64 -0.04
C ALA A 108 0.68 6.50 -0.78
N LEU A 109 1.38 6.83 -1.86
CA LEU A 109 2.24 5.92 -2.62
C LEU A 109 3.67 6.43 -2.50
N TYR A 110 4.59 5.52 -2.21
CA TYR A 110 6.00 5.83 -2.01
C TYR A 110 6.83 5.05 -3.03
N ASP A 111 7.56 5.78 -3.87
CA ASP A 111 8.65 5.24 -4.66
C ASP A 111 9.94 5.47 -3.88
N LEU A 112 10.50 4.39 -3.33
CA LEU A 112 11.71 4.44 -2.53
C LEU A 112 13.00 4.40 -3.38
N THR A 113 12.89 4.17 -4.69
CA THR A 113 14.02 4.19 -5.63
C THR A 113 14.30 5.60 -6.09
N GLU A 114 13.27 6.29 -6.58
CA GLU A 114 13.38 7.68 -7.07
C GLU A 114 13.04 8.72 -6.00
N MET A 115 12.70 8.29 -4.78
CA MET A 115 12.33 9.15 -3.65
C MET A 115 11.18 10.10 -3.98
N ASN A 116 10.14 9.56 -4.61
CA ASN A 116 8.90 10.29 -4.89
C ASN A 116 7.78 9.80 -3.98
N MET A 117 6.93 10.74 -3.57
CA MET A 117 5.70 10.42 -2.87
C MET A 117 4.52 10.98 -3.64
N HIS A 118 3.50 10.16 -3.87
CA HIS A 118 2.21 10.61 -4.39
C HIS A 118 1.18 10.58 -3.27
N VAL A 119 0.44 11.68 -3.12
CA VAL A 119 -0.60 11.82 -2.10
C VAL A 119 -1.91 12.30 -2.70
N SER A 120 -3.02 11.70 -2.26
CA SER A 120 -4.38 12.15 -2.57
C SER A 120 -5.23 12.14 -1.31
N PHE A 121 -6.21 13.05 -1.25
CA PHE A 121 -7.13 13.22 -0.13
C PHE A 121 -8.55 13.24 -0.66
N CYS A 122 -9.49 12.74 0.15
CA CYS A 122 -10.91 12.88 -0.15
C CYS A 122 -11.30 14.34 -0.26
N ARG A 123 -12.43 14.58 -0.93
CA ARG A 123 -13.02 15.91 -1.02
C ARG A 123 -13.37 16.42 0.38
N LYS A 124 -13.12 17.71 0.63
CA LYS A 124 -13.60 18.39 1.83
C LYS A 124 -15.12 18.37 1.90
N SER A 125 -15.67 18.37 3.11
CA SER A 125 -17.13 18.35 3.33
C SER A 125 -17.86 19.58 2.81
N ASP A 126 -17.17 20.70 2.59
CA ASP A 126 -17.72 21.98 2.10
C ASP A 126 -17.49 22.22 0.60
N ALA A 127 -16.81 21.31 -0.11
CA ALA A 127 -16.59 21.42 -1.55
C ALA A 127 -17.79 20.90 -2.36
N PRO A 128 -17.98 21.37 -3.62
CA PRO A 128 -19.13 21.02 -4.46
C PRO A 128 -19.35 19.51 -4.62
N GLU A 129 -20.60 19.08 -4.53
CA GLU A 129 -20.96 17.65 -4.65
C GLU A 129 -20.61 17.02 -6.00
N THR A 130 -20.44 17.85 -7.04
CA THR A 130 -20.06 17.44 -8.38
C THR A 130 -18.60 17.04 -8.52
N GLU A 131 -17.73 17.40 -7.57
CA GLU A 131 -16.34 16.97 -7.58
C GLU A 131 -16.21 15.52 -7.10
N PRO A 132 -15.24 14.72 -7.60
CA PRO A 132 -15.01 13.37 -7.09
C PRO A 132 -14.77 13.36 -5.58
N HIS A 133 -15.37 12.40 -4.88
CA HIS A 133 -15.43 12.39 -3.43
C HIS A 133 -14.23 11.65 -2.83
N TYR A 134 -13.96 10.44 -3.29
CA TYR A 134 -12.95 9.57 -2.70
C TYR A 134 -11.55 9.92 -3.18
N ALA A 135 -10.52 9.66 -2.37
CA ALA A 135 -9.15 9.99 -2.73
C ALA A 135 -8.68 9.26 -4.01
N TYR A 136 -9.12 8.02 -4.24
CA TYR A 136 -8.77 7.26 -5.44
C TYR A 136 -9.38 7.82 -6.74
N GLU A 137 -10.40 8.67 -6.66
CA GLU A 137 -11.02 9.34 -7.81
C GLU A 137 -10.37 10.69 -8.12
N ARG A 138 -9.50 11.17 -7.22
CA ARG A 138 -8.96 12.52 -7.23
C ARG A 138 -7.52 12.54 -7.73
N GLN A 139 -7.11 13.72 -8.19
CA GLN A 139 -5.75 13.92 -8.68
C GLN A 139 -4.74 13.78 -7.54
N PHE A 140 -3.68 13.02 -7.81
CA PHE A 140 -2.54 12.88 -6.91
C PHE A 140 -1.60 14.09 -7.02
N THR A 141 -1.14 14.57 -5.87
CA THR A 141 -0.01 15.50 -5.78
C THR A 141 1.27 14.69 -5.65
N ARG A 142 2.23 14.93 -6.56
CA ARG A 142 3.56 14.34 -6.48
C ARG A 142 4.49 15.25 -5.69
N LEU A 143 5.23 14.68 -4.77
CA LEU A 143 6.24 15.31 -3.94
C LEU A 143 7.61 14.68 -4.25
N HIS A 144 8.58 15.50 -4.58
CA HIS A 144 9.97 15.08 -4.73
C HIS A 144 10.63 15.14 -3.34
N MET A 145 10.80 13.97 -2.70
CA MET A 145 11.14 13.92 -1.27
C MET A 145 12.57 14.37 -1.00
N ASN A 146 13.49 14.17 -1.94
CA ASN A 146 14.86 14.69 -1.82
C ASN A 146 14.88 16.22 -1.71
N ASP A 147 14.06 16.90 -2.50
CA ASP A 147 13.95 18.36 -2.45
C ASP A 147 13.29 18.80 -1.15
N LEU A 148 12.20 18.13 -0.76
CA LEU A 148 11.47 18.43 0.46
C LEU A 148 12.33 18.28 1.73
N PHE A 149 13.17 17.24 1.80
CA PHE A 149 14.07 17.03 2.93
C PHE A 149 15.32 17.93 2.90
N ALA A 150 15.60 18.60 1.78
CA ALA A 150 16.67 19.59 1.67
C ALA A 150 16.22 21.01 2.09
N GLU A 151 14.91 21.23 2.30
CA GLU A 151 14.38 22.51 2.76
C GLU A 151 14.94 22.88 4.14
N PRO A 152 15.39 24.14 4.35
CA PRO A 152 15.83 24.60 5.66
C PRO A 152 14.70 24.52 6.71
N ALA A 153 15.06 24.11 7.92
CA ALA A 153 14.15 24.06 9.07
C ALA A 153 13.76 25.45 9.61
#